data_AF-A0A9Q5H6B0-F1
#
_entry.id   AF-A0A9Q5H6B0-F1
#
_cell.length_a   1.000
_cell.length_b   1.000
_cell.length_c   1.000
_cell.angle_alpha   90.00
_cell.angle_beta   90.00
_cell.angle_gamma   90.00
#
_symmetry.space_group_name_H-M   'P 1'
#
loop_
_entity.id
_entity.type
_entity.pdbx_description
1 polymer ?
#
loop_
_entity_poly.entity_id
_entity_poly.type
_entity_poly.pdbx_seq_one_letter_code
_entity_poly.pdbx_strand_id
1 'polypeptide(L)'
;MEKDIKQGLNVVLEEYIKGLTSKVTSVNDLANDKETVRKLNRAYDTKKCIEDLLEIYEFKSELRAMINKYGLAKVFAKLHNDNSDTVDIYLADRFYGWYSDDWKSDVLKDLRFWLPLDKSEEEVEKML
;
A
#
# COMPACT_ATOMS: atom_id res chain seq x y z
N MET A 1 9.85 0.36 -17.22
CA MET A 1 9.26 -0.47 -16.15
C MET A 1 9.07 0.33 -14.85
N GLU A 2 10.11 0.80 -14.18
CA GLU A 2 9.93 1.53 -12.90
C GLU A 2 9.19 2.86 -13.05
N LYS A 3 9.54 3.62 -14.09
CA LYS A 3 8.80 4.83 -14.49
C LYS A 3 7.32 4.54 -14.73
N ASP A 4 7.01 3.41 -15.37
CA ASP A 4 5.64 3.02 -15.72
C ASP A 4 4.85 2.62 -14.46
N ILE A 5 5.49 1.95 -13.49
CA ILE A 5 4.88 1.64 -12.19
C ILE A 5 4.64 2.93 -11.39
N LYS A 6 5.61 3.86 -11.32
CA LYS A 6 5.43 5.16 -10.66
C LYS A 6 4.30 5.97 -11.29
N GLN A 7 4.18 5.96 -12.61
CA GLN A 7 3.06 6.60 -13.30
C GLN A 7 1.72 5.89 -13.00
N GLY A 8 1.69 4.57 -13.02
CA GLY A 8 0.51 3.79 -12.64
C GLY A 8 0.07 4.06 -11.19
N LEU A 9 1.03 4.25 -10.27
CA LEU A 9 0.73 4.53 -8.86
C LEU A 9 0.00 5.86 -8.72
N ASN A 10 0.41 6.87 -9.48
CA ASN A 10 -0.29 8.15 -9.51
C ASN A 10 -1.72 8.00 -10.01
N VAL A 11 -1.94 7.21 -11.08
CA VAL A 11 -3.29 6.98 -11.61
C VAL A 11 -4.18 6.31 -10.56
N VAL A 12 -3.71 5.22 -9.92
CA VAL A 12 -4.46 4.52 -8.87
C VAL A 12 -4.74 5.43 -7.67
N LEU A 13 -3.76 6.23 -7.26
CA LEU A 13 -3.92 7.18 -6.16
C LEU A 13 -4.93 8.29 -6.50
N GLU A 14 -4.87 8.86 -7.70
CA GLU A 14 -5.81 9.89 -8.16
C GLU A 14 -7.25 9.38 -8.23
N GLU A 15 -7.45 8.16 -8.74
CA GLU A 15 -8.76 7.51 -8.75
C GLU A 15 -9.30 7.29 -7.33
N TYR A 16 -8.44 6.84 -6.42
CA TYR A 16 -8.80 6.65 -5.01
C TYR A 16 -9.17 7.95 -4.31
N ILE A 17 -8.33 8.98 -4.45
CA ILE A 17 -8.58 10.34 -3.90
C ILE A 17 -9.89 10.88 -4.45
N LYS A 18 -10.11 10.79 -5.77
CA LYS A 18 -11.36 11.23 -6.41
C LYS A 18 -12.57 10.53 -5.81
N GLY A 19 -12.49 9.23 -5.53
CA GLY A 19 -13.54 8.48 -4.84
C GLY A 19 -13.85 9.05 -3.46
N LEU A 20 -12.81 9.28 -2.65
CA LEU A 20 -12.93 9.84 -1.30
C LEU A 20 -13.52 11.26 -1.29
N THR A 21 -13.03 12.13 -2.17
CA THR A 21 -13.39 13.56 -2.15
C THR A 21 -14.63 13.89 -2.99
N SER A 22 -15.19 12.92 -3.72
CA SER A 22 -16.33 13.13 -4.63
C SER A 22 -17.58 13.74 -3.98
N LYS A 23 -17.75 13.54 -2.67
CA LYS A 23 -18.90 14.02 -1.88
C LYS A 23 -18.64 15.34 -1.16
N VAL A 24 -17.43 15.87 -1.26
CA VAL A 24 -17.01 17.02 -0.48
C VAL A 24 -17.15 18.30 -1.31
N THR A 25 -17.86 19.28 -0.75
CA THR A 25 -18.23 20.53 -1.44
C THR A 25 -17.20 21.64 -1.29
N SER A 26 -16.33 21.57 -0.29
CA SER A 26 -15.28 22.56 -0.05
C SER A 26 -14.06 21.99 0.67
N VAL A 27 -12.93 22.68 0.59
CA VAL A 27 -11.69 22.30 1.31
C VAL A 27 -11.90 22.34 2.83
N ASN A 28 -12.73 23.26 3.33
CA ASN A 28 -13.04 23.33 4.77
C ASN A 28 -13.87 22.12 5.23
N ASP A 29 -14.82 21.67 4.42
CA ASP A 29 -15.60 20.46 4.73
C ASP A 29 -14.68 19.24 4.73
N LEU A 30 -13.75 19.16 3.77
CA LEU A 30 -12.75 18.08 3.70
C LEU A 30 -11.87 18.05 4.95
N ALA A 31 -11.31 19.20 5.33
CA ALA A 31 -10.39 19.30 6.47
C ALA A 31 -11.05 18.94 7.81
N ASN A 32 -12.36 19.15 7.94
CA ASN A 32 -13.13 18.80 9.13
C ASN A 32 -13.61 17.33 9.14
N ASP A 33 -13.68 16.68 7.98
CA ASP A 33 -13.93 15.24 7.88
C ASP A 33 -12.65 14.46 8.22
N LYS A 34 -12.48 14.22 9.52
CA LYS A 34 -11.32 13.50 10.08
C LYS A 34 -11.13 12.12 9.47
N GLU A 35 -12.21 11.42 9.13
CA GLU A 35 -12.12 10.09 8.55
C GLU A 35 -11.56 10.15 7.13
N THR A 36 -12.09 11.05 6.29
CA THR A 36 -11.62 11.24 4.92
C THR A 36 -10.17 11.74 4.91
N VAL A 37 -9.80 12.69 5.77
CA VAL A 37 -8.41 13.16 5.92
C VAL A 37 -7.47 12.01 6.30
N ARG A 38 -7.87 11.17 7.27
CA ARG A 38 -7.08 10.00 7.68
C ARG A 38 -6.85 9.03 6.51
N LYS A 39 -7.89 8.75 5.72
CA LYS A 39 -7.79 7.87 4.53
C LYS A 39 -6.91 8.48 3.44
N LEU A 40 -7.00 9.79 3.21
CA LEU A 40 -6.12 10.48 2.27
C LEU A 40 -4.64 10.37 2.67
N ASN A 41 -4.32 10.62 3.94
CA ASN A 41 -2.96 10.47 4.45
C ASN A 41 -2.44 9.04 4.22
N ARG A 42 -3.23 8.02 4.61
CA ARG A 42 -2.88 6.61 4.39
C ARG A 42 -2.62 6.29 2.92
N ALA A 43 -3.39 6.84 1.98
CA ALA A 43 -3.17 6.61 0.56
C ALA A 43 -1.83 7.21 0.08
N TYR A 44 -1.48 8.42 0.52
CA TYR A 44 -0.18 9.02 0.21
C TYR A 44 0.98 8.24 0.82
N ASP A 45 0.85 7.78 2.06
CA ASP A 45 1.87 6.98 2.73
C ASP A 45 2.02 5.59 2.09
N THR A 46 0.93 4.98 1.64
CA THR A 46 0.95 3.72 0.87
C THR A 46 1.70 3.88 -0.45
N LYS A 47 1.44 4.96 -1.20
CA LYS A 47 2.19 5.27 -2.42
C LYS A 47 3.68 5.31 -2.12
N LYS A 48 4.07 6.04 -1.07
CA LYS A 48 5.47 6.17 -0.69
C LYS A 48 6.08 4.82 -0.27
N CYS A 49 5.34 4.00 0.48
CA CYS A 49 5.76 2.64 0.82
C CYS A 49 6.10 1.80 -0.41
N ILE A 50 5.26 1.80 -1.45
CA ILE A 50 5.51 1.03 -2.69
C ILE A 50 6.73 1.60 -3.43
N GLU A 51 6.87 2.93 -3.50
CA GLU A 51 8.03 3.58 -4.12
C GLU A 51 9.34 3.22 -3.39
N ASP A 52 9.35 3.25 -2.06
CA ASP A 52 10.50 2.90 -1.24
C ASP A 52 10.89 1.42 -1.45
N LEU A 53 9.91 0.50 -1.51
CA LEU A 53 10.17 -0.92 -1.78
C LEU A 53 10.73 -1.17 -3.20
N LEU A 54 10.32 -0.36 -4.19
CA LEU A 54 10.85 -0.47 -5.56
C LEU A 54 12.29 0.02 -5.69
N GLU A 55 12.78 0.81 -4.75
CA GLU A 55 14.16 1.29 -4.70
C GLU A 55 15.11 0.29 -4.03
N ILE A 56 14.57 -0.67 -3.27
CA ILE A 56 15.36 -1.68 -2.55
C ILE A 56 15.57 -2.90 -3.42
N TYR A 57 16.84 -3.18 -3.75
CA TYR A 57 17.22 -4.26 -4.66
C TYR A 57 16.72 -5.65 -4.24
N GLU A 58 16.63 -5.93 -2.93
CA GLU A 58 16.21 -7.22 -2.39
C GLU A 58 14.75 -7.58 -2.73
N PHE A 59 13.83 -6.61 -2.69
CA PHE A 59 12.39 -6.86 -2.84
C PHE A 59 11.81 -6.37 -4.16
N LYS A 60 12.61 -5.61 -4.93
CA LYS A 60 12.21 -5.00 -6.20
C LYS A 60 11.71 -6.02 -7.23
N SER A 61 12.34 -7.19 -7.33
CA SER A 61 11.95 -8.24 -8.28
C SER A 61 10.58 -8.83 -7.94
N GLU A 62 10.36 -9.16 -6.68
CA GLU A 62 9.14 -9.80 -6.19
C GLU A 62 7.94 -8.85 -6.23
N LEU A 63 8.13 -7.60 -5.76
CA LEU A 63 7.09 -6.59 -5.81
C LEU A 63 6.67 -6.32 -7.26
N ARG A 64 7.63 -6.26 -8.20
CA ARG A 64 7.33 -6.17 -9.63
C ARG A 64 6.57 -7.40 -10.14
N ALA A 65 6.96 -8.60 -9.72
CA ALA A 65 6.24 -9.81 -10.10
C ALA A 65 4.79 -9.78 -9.62
N MET A 66 4.53 -9.31 -8.40
CA MET A 66 3.17 -9.17 -7.86
C MET A 66 2.37 -8.12 -8.63
N ILE A 67 2.96 -6.95 -8.89
CA ILE A 67 2.31 -5.89 -9.69
C ILE A 67 1.98 -6.41 -11.10
N ASN A 68 2.88 -7.16 -11.73
CA ASN A 68 2.65 -7.73 -13.06
C ASN A 68 1.56 -8.82 -13.04
N LYS A 69 1.51 -9.66 -12.00
CA LYS A 69 0.56 -10.77 -11.88
C LYS A 69 -0.85 -10.31 -11.50
N TYR A 70 -0.94 -9.39 -10.55
CA TYR A 70 -2.19 -9.01 -9.89
C TYR A 70 -2.71 -7.64 -10.27
N GLY A 71 -1.88 -6.82 -10.91
CA GLY A 71 -2.17 -5.43 -11.21
C GLY A 71 -1.86 -4.51 -10.03
N LEU A 72 -1.43 -3.31 -10.36
CA LEU A 72 -1.02 -2.29 -9.40
C LEU A 72 -2.16 -1.86 -8.47
N ALA A 73 -3.38 -1.73 -9.00
CA ALA A 73 -4.55 -1.36 -8.21
C ALA A 73 -4.83 -2.35 -7.08
N LYS A 74 -4.65 -3.66 -7.33
CA LYS A 74 -4.88 -4.70 -6.33
C LYS A 74 -3.80 -4.67 -5.23
N VAL A 75 -2.54 -4.50 -5.63
CA VAL A 75 -1.41 -4.33 -4.68
C VAL A 75 -1.62 -3.09 -3.80
N PHE A 76 -1.95 -1.95 -4.41
CA PHE A 76 -2.22 -0.70 -3.70
C PHE A 76 -3.40 -0.83 -2.73
N ALA A 77 -4.54 -1.38 -3.20
CA ALA A 77 -5.72 -1.57 -2.37
C ALA A 77 -5.45 -2.52 -1.19
N LYS A 78 -4.57 -3.51 -1.37
CA LYS A 78 -4.24 -4.46 -0.31
C LYS A 78 -3.48 -3.78 0.83
N LEU A 79 -2.49 -2.95 0.50
CA LEU A 79 -1.73 -2.17 1.48
C LEU A 79 -2.61 -1.13 2.18
N HIS A 80 -3.55 -0.54 1.45
CA HIS A 80 -4.45 0.48 1.98
C HIS A 80 -5.59 -0.11 2.85
N ASN A 81 -5.87 -1.42 2.80
CA ASN A 81 -7.02 -2.00 3.51
C ASN A 81 -6.99 -1.59 5.00
N ASP A 82 -8.13 -1.19 5.58
CA ASP A 82 -8.21 -0.71 6.97
C ASP A 82 -7.75 -1.76 8.01
N ASN A 83 -7.64 -3.04 7.62
CA ASN A 83 -7.09 -4.14 8.42
C ASN A 83 -5.60 -4.44 8.14
N SER A 84 -4.96 -3.69 7.24
CA SER A 84 -3.56 -3.87 6.87
C SER A 84 -2.70 -3.02 7.80
N ASP A 85 -2.28 -3.61 8.92
CA ASP A 85 -1.39 -2.98 9.91
C ASP A 85 -0.11 -2.42 9.26
N THR A 86 0.29 -2.96 8.11
CA THR A 86 1.41 -2.49 7.28
C THR A 86 1.54 -0.96 7.16
N VAL A 87 0.47 -0.23 6.81
CA VAL A 87 0.57 1.24 6.67
C VAL A 87 0.70 1.89 8.04
N ASP A 88 0.01 1.36 9.04
CA ASP A 88 0.10 1.87 10.40
C ASP A 88 1.48 1.58 11.02
N ILE A 89 2.15 0.47 10.68
CA ILE A 89 3.55 0.16 11.03
C ILE A 89 4.50 1.15 10.37
N TYR A 90 4.31 1.45 9.07
CA TYR A 90 5.09 2.49 8.38
C TYR A 90 4.95 3.86 9.08
N LEU A 91 3.73 4.23 9.48
CA LEU A 91 3.48 5.48 10.19
C LEU A 91 4.04 5.46 11.62
N ALA A 92 3.95 4.32 12.30
CA ALA A 92 4.53 4.12 13.62
C ALA A 92 6.04 4.38 13.61
N ASP A 93 6.77 3.81 12.66
CA ASP A 93 8.21 4.04 12.52
C ASP A 93 8.53 5.48 12.06
N ARG A 94 7.88 5.96 10.99
CA ARG A 94 8.16 7.30 10.42
C ARG A 94 7.89 8.45 11.39
N PHE A 95 6.86 8.34 12.23
CA PHE A 95 6.45 9.41 13.15
C PHE A 95 6.88 9.18 14.59
N TYR A 96 7.04 7.93 15.03
CA TYR A 96 7.35 7.61 16.43
C TYR A 96 8.72 6.93 16.59
N GLY A 97 9.48 6.73 15.50
CA GLY A 97 10.84 6.18 15.54
C GLY A 97 10.91 4.77 16.11
N TRP A 98 9.84 3.99 15.96
CA TRP A 98 9.81 2.58 16.36
C TRP A 98 10.63 1.76 15.38
N TYR A 99 11.95 1.79 15.63
CA TYR A 99 12.99 1.03 14.96
C TYR A 99 12.61 -0.45 14.81
N SER A 100 12.37 -0.88 13.58
CA SER A 100 13.17 -1.97 13.02
C SER A 100 13.15 -1.96 11.49
N ASP A 101 14.22 -2.48 10.89
CA ASP A 101 14.30 -2.77 9.46
C ASP A 101 13.20 -3.77 9.00
N ASP A 102 12.43 -4.35 9.94
CA ASP A 102 11.47 -5.42 9.70
C ASP A 102 10.20 -4.93 9.00
N TRP A 103 9.87 -3.63 9.05
CA TRP A 103 8.59 -3.15 8.49
C TRP A 103 8.44 -3.45 7.00
N LYS A 104 9.53 -3.39 6.22
CA LYS A 104 9.52 -3.71 4.78
C LYS A 104 9.31 -5.19 4.52
N SER A 105 9.92 -6.01 5.38
CA SER A 105 9.74 -7.46 5.37
C SER A 105 8.30 -7.81 5.74
N ASP A 106 7.71 -7.12 6.72
CA ASP A 106 6.31 -7.29 7.11
C ASP A 106 5.35 -6.87 6.00
N VAL A 107 5.60 -5.72 5.34
CA VAL A 107 4.82 -5.30 4.16
C VAL A 107 4.83 -6.38 3.08
N LEU A 108 6.02 -6.91 2.79
CA LEU A 108 6.18 -7.91 1.75
C LEU A 108 5.56 -9.24 2.15
N LYS A 109 5.67 -9.63 3.42
CA LYS A 109 5.03 -10.82 3.99
C LYS A 109 3.51 -10.71 3.87
N ASP A 110 2.93 -9.58 4.22
CA ASP A 110 1.50 -9.32 4.02
C ASP A 110 1.15 -9.40 2.54
N LEU A 111 1.90 -8.74 1.67
CA LEU A 111 1.65 -8.82 0.23
C LEU A 111 1.71 -10.26 -0.30
N ARG A 112 2.71 -11.05 0.11
CA ARG A 112 2.83 -12.46 -0.29
C ARG A 112 1.70 -13.31 0.27
N PHE A 113 1.29 -13.08 1.50
CA PHE A 113 0.14 -13.75 2.11
C PHE A 113 -1.14 -13.55 1.29
N TRP A 114 -1.42 -12.30 0.92
CA TRP A 114 -2.68 -11.97 0.24
C TRP A 114 -2.60 -12.11 -1.28
N LEU A 115 -1.40 -12.07 -1.85
CA LEU A 115 -1.10 -12.10 -3.28
C LEU A 115 0.11 -13.03 -3.57
N PRO A 116 0.03 -14.33 -3.21
CA PRO A 116 1.18 -15.23 -3.27
C PRO A 116 1.66 -15.45 -4.70
N LEU A 117 2.97 -15.34 -4.93
CA LEU A 117 3.54 -15.54 -6.26
C LEU A 117 3.39 -17.00 -6.72
N ASP A 118 3.46 -17.96 -5.79
CA ASP A 118 3.34 -19.39 -6.07
C ASP A 118 2.10 -19.98 -5.37
N LYS A 119 1.29 -20.73 -6.12
CA LYS A 119 0.00 -21.29 -5.63
C LYS A 119 0.15 -22.31 -4.49
N SER A 120 1.36 -22.80 -4.19
CA SER A 120 1.60 -23.75 -3.09
C SER A 120 1.54 -23.12 -1.69
N GLU A 121 1.68 -21.80 -1.58
CA GLU A 121 1.58 -21.09 -0.29
C GLU A 121 0.12 -20.85 0.13
N GLU A 122 -0.83 -20.89 -0.82
CA GLU A 122 -2.27 -20.72 -0.60
C GLU A 122 -2.92 -21.90 0.15
N GLU A 123 -2.27 -23.07 0.20
CA GLU A 123 -2.79 -24.27 0.88
C GLU A 123 -2.40 -24.38 2.37
N VAL A 124 -1.37 -23.66 2.83
CA VAL A 124 -0.88 -23.79 4.22
C VAL A 124 -1.82 -23.11 5.22
N GLU A 125 -2.61 -22.13 4.79
CA GLU A 125 -3.45 -21.36 5.70
C GLU A 125 -4.91 -21.82 5.81
N LYS A 126 -5.32 -22.78 4.98
CA LYS A 126 -6.60 -23.49 5.18
C LYS A 126 -6.48 -24.63 6.21
N MET A 127 -5.33 -24.80 6.85
CA MET A 127 -5.04 -25.87 7.82
C MET A 127 -4.67 -25.38 9.23
N LEU A 128 -4.84 -24.08 9.55
CA LEU A 128 -4.81 -23.55 10.91
C LEU A 128 -6.18 -22.95 11.27
#